data_AF-A0A0U5JXB2-F1
#
_entry.id   AF-A0A0U5JXB2-F1
#
_cell.length_a   1.000
_cell.length_b   1.000
_cell.length_c   1.000
_cell.angle_alpha   90.00
_cell.angle_beta   90.00
_cell.angle_gamma   90.00
#
_symmetry.space_group_name_H-M   'P 1'
#
loop_
_entity.id
_entity.type
_entity.pdbx_description
1 polymer ?
#
loop_
_entity_poly.entity_id
_entity_poly.type
_entity_poly.pdbx_seq_one_letter_code
_entity_poly.pdbx_strand_id
1 'polypeptide(L)' 'MRNNNDDFFNFDEDIRKDLIEQGYKGEQLTSKFEKMKKKMSIAMDELIEEAEDDNDSMDKKEFEKEIDL' A
#
# COMPACT_ATOMS: atom_id res chain seq x y z
N MET A 1 -5.50 10.40 -19.02
CA MET A 1 -4.07 10.08 -18.80
C MET A 1 -4.02 8.66 -18.28
N ARG A 2 -3.19 7.78 -18.84
CA ARG A 2 -3.00 6.42 -18.29
C ARG A 2 -2.23 6.57 -16.98
N ASN A 3 -2.81 6.12 -15.88
CA ASN A 3 -2.24 6.20 -14.54
C ASN A 3 -0.97 5.34 -14.50
N ASN A 4 0.20 5.98 -14.31
CA ASN A 4 1.45 5.32 -13.95
C ASN A 4 1.53 5.12 -12.41
N ASN A 5 0.39 4.88 -11.75
CA ASN A 5 0.35 4.65 -10.30
C ASN A 5 0.69 3.20 -9.93
N ASP A 6 0.67 2.29 -10.91
CA ASP A 6 0.89 0.87 -10.67
C ASP A 6 2.34 0.55 -10.30
N ASP A 7 3.31 1.39 -10.72
CA ASP A 7 4.73 1.19 -10.40
C ASP A 7 5.10 1.72 -9.00
N PHE A 8 4.39 2.72 -8.48
CA PHE A 8 4.70 3.28 -7.15
C PHE A 8 4.40 2.30 -6.02
N PHE A 9 3.38 1.45 -6.20
CA PHE A 9 2.98 0.42 -5.25
C PHE A 9 3.49 -0.98 -5.63
N ASN A 10 4.43 -1.07 -6.57
CA ASN A 10 4.97 -2.35 -6.99
C ASN A 10 6.11 -2.82 -6.06
N PHE A 11 5.74 -3.46 -4.95
CA PHE A 11 6.68 -4.02 -3.97
C PHE A 11 7.18 -5.43 -4.35
N ASP A 12 6.91 -5.91 -5.56
CA ASP A 12 7.24 -7.29 -5.96
C ASP A 12 8.75 -7.59 -5.89
N GLU A 13 9.60 -6.63 -6.26
CA GLU A 13 11.06 -6.82 -6.18
C GLU A 13 11.57 -6.77 -4.75
N ASP A 14 11.07 -5.83 -3.95
CA ASP A 14 11.46 -5.66 -2.54
C ASP A 14 11.07 -6.86 -1.70
N ILE A 15 9.82 -7.35 -1.83
CA ILE A 15 9.36 -8.56 -1.13
C ILE A 15 10.20 -9.76 -1.54
N ARG A 16 10.52 -9.90 -2.83
CA ARG A 16 11.30 -11.04 -3.32
C ARG A 16 12.72 -11.01 -2.77
N LYS A 17 13.36 -9.84 -2.76
CA LYS A 17 14.71 -9.67 -2.22
C LYS A 17 14.75 -9.97 -0.72
N ASP A 18 13.80 -9.44 0.04
CA ASP A 18 13.66 -9.70 1.48
C ASP A 18 13.49 -11.20 1.77
N LEU A 19 12.63 -11.89 1.02
CA LEU A 19 12.45 -13.34 1.17
C LEU A 19 13.72 -14.14 0.82
N ILE A 20 14.50 -13.71 -0.16
CA ILE A 20 15.79 -14.33 -0.49
C ILE A 20 16.80 -14.09 0.65
N GLU A 21 16.85 -12.88 1.21
CA GLU A 21 17.71 -12.53 2.35
C GLU A 21 17.34 -13.32 3.62
N GLN A 22 16.06 -13.59 3.82
CA GLN A 22 15.56 -14.49 4.87
C GLN A 22 15.87 -15.98 4.62
N GLY A 23 16.41 -16.31 3.44
CA GLY A 23 16.87 -17.66 3.09
C GLY A 23 15.81 -18.55 2.45
N TYR A 24 14.63 -18.03 2.08
CA TYR A 24 13.63 -18.80 1.34
C TYR A 24 14.10 -19.08 -0.09
N LYS A 25 13.83 -20.30 -0.57
CA LYS A 25 14.27 -20.77 -1.90
C LYS A 25 13.20 -21.64 -2.55
N GLY A 26 13.27 -21.74 -3.89
CA GLY A 26 12.42 -22.62 -4.68
C GLY A 26 10.93 -22.40 -4.42
N GLU A 27 10.18 -23.47 -4.24
CA GLU A 27 8.73 -23.43 -4.06
C GLU A 27 8.29 -22.67 -2.80
N GLN A 28 9.11 -22.68 -1.74
CA GLN A 28 8.84 -21.95 -0.51
C GLN A 28 8.90 -20.43 -0.71
N LEU A 29 9.83 -19.96 -1.54
CA LEU A 29 9.96 -18.55 -1.90
C LEU A 29 8.70 -18.08 -2.63
N THR A 30 8.27 -18.82 -3.65
CA THR A 30 7.07 -18.51 -4.43
C THR A 30 5.82 -18.49 -3.55
N SER A 31 5.63 -19.51 -2.71
CA SER A 31 4.47 -19.59 -1.82
C SER A 31 4.42 -18.43 -0.81
N LYS A 32 5.56 -18.05 -0.23
CA LYS A 32 5.65 -16.91 0.69
C LYS A 32 5.41 -15.58 -0.01
N PHE A 33 5.98 -15.42 -1.21
CA PHE A 33 5.81 -14.23 -2.02
C PHE A 33 4.35 -13.98 -2.36
N GLU A 34 3.63 -14.98 -2.88
CA GLU A 34 2.20 -14.87 -3.20
C GLU A 34 1.36 -14.54 -1.96
N LYS A 35 1.69 -15.14 -0.82
CA LYS A 35 0.99 -14.89 0.45
C LYS A 35 1.21 -13.45 0.94
N MET A 36 2.42 -12.91 0.81
CA MET A 36 2.72 -11.53 1.18
C MET A 36 2.04 -10.55 0.22
N LYS A 37 2.15 -10.79 -1.08
CA LYS A 37 1.50 -9.97 -2.11
C LYS A 37 0.00 -9.86 -1.88
N LYS A 38 -0.68 -10.99 -1.66
CA LYS A 38 -2.12 -11.00 -1.39
C LYS A 38 -2.49 -10.20 -0.14
N LYS A 39 -1.70 -10.31 0.94
CA LYS A 39 -1.94 -9.56 2.17
C LYS A 39 -1.74 -8.06 1.97
N MET A 40 -0.70 -7.66 1.22
CA MET A 40 -0.46 -6.25 0.90
C MET A 40 -1.58 -5.68 0.05
N SER A 41 -2.06 -6.39 -0.98
CA SER A 41 -3.18 -5.92 -1.80
C SER A 41 -4.42 -5.67 -0.94
N ILE A 42 -4.79 -6.62 -0.07
CA ILE A 42 -5.96 -6.45 0.82
C ILE A 42 -5.78 -5.25 1.75
N ALA A 43 -4.60 -5.12 2.38
CA ALA A 43 -4.33 -3.99 3.28
C ALA A 43 -4.31 -2.64 2.56
N MET A 44 -3.86 -2.60 1.29
CA MET A 44 -3.93 -1.38 0.48
C MET A 44 -5.37 -1.04 0.09
N ASP A 45 -6.17 -2.05 -0.30
CA ASP A 45 -7.59 -1.86 -0.60
C ASP A 45 -8.34 -1.31 0.63
N GLU A 46 -8.05 -1.84 1.83
CA GLU A 46 -8.61 -1.35 3.10
C GLU A 46 -8.20 0.10 3.40
N LEU A 47 -6.93 0.47 3.16
CA LEU A 47 -6.47 1.86 3.35
C LEU A 47 -7.08 2.84 2.33
N ILE A 48 -7.33 2.38 1.10
CA ILE A 48 -8.02 3.18 0.09
C ILE A 48 -9.47 3.40 0.54
N GLU A 49 -10.15 2.35 0.99
CA GLU A 49 -11.53 2.43 1.50
C GLU A 49 -11.62 3.36 2.72
N GLU A 50 -10.70 3.24 3.68
CA GLU A 50 -10.62 4.14 4.84
C GLU A 50 -10.36 5.59 4.42
N ALA A 51 -9.44 5.85 3.49
CA ALA A 51 -9.18 7.20 2.99
C ALA A 51 -10.34 7.79 2.16
N GLU A 52 -11.12 6.94 1.49
CA GLU A 52 -12.33 7.34 0.77
C GLU A 52 -13.48 7.62 1.74
N ASP A 53 -13.62 6.84 2.81
CA ASP A 53 -14.62 7.04 3.88
C ASP A 53 -14.27 8.21 4.80
N ASP A 54 -12.98 8.46 5.07
CA ASP A 54 -12.45 9.63 5.78
C ASP A 54 -12.49 10.92 4.93
N ASN A 55 -13.26 10.94 3.83
CA ASN A 55 -13.71 12.18 3.18
C ASN A 55 -14.68 13.01 4.07
N ASP A 56 -14.40 13.15 5.36
CA ASP A 56 -14.56 14.43 6.03
C ASP A 56 -13.58 15.39 5.35
N SER A 57 -13.95 15.82 4.13
CA SER A 57 -13.26 16.87 3.42
C SER A 57 -13.48 18.16 4.22
N MET A 58 -12.70 18.37 5.27
CA MET A 58 -12.61 19.70 5.86
C MET A 58 -12.20 20.63 4.73
N ASP A 59 -13.08 21.56 4.39
CA ASP A 59 -12.77 22.57 3.42
C ASP A 59 -11.54 23.31 3.96
N LYS A 60 -10.60 23.71 3.11
CA LYS A 60 -9.30 24.27 3.56
C LYS A 60 -9.46 25.40 4.59
N LYS A 61 -10.58 26.13 4.51
CA LYS A 61 -11.00 27.18 5.44
C LYS A 61 -11.40 26.69 6.84
N GLU A 62 -11.96 25.50 6.97
CA GLU A 62 -12.28 24.90 8.27
C GLU A 62 -11.01 24.46 9.00
N PHE A 63 -10.05 23.88 8.28
CA PHE A 63 -8.76 23.49 8.85
C PHE A 63 -7.95 24.72 9.34
N GLU A 64 -7.87 25.78 8.55
CA GLU A 64 -7.21 27.05 8.93
C GLU A 64 -7.80 27.65 10.21
N LYS A 65 -9.12 27.53 10.39
CA LYS A 65 -9.84 28.05 11.56
C LYS A 65 -9.66 27.19 12.82
N GLU A 66 -9.43 25.89 12.68
CA GLU A 66 -9.23 24.97 13.81
C GLU A 66 -7.80 25.03 14.37
N ILE A 67 -6.81 25.31 13.51
CA ILE A 67 -5.40 25.45 13.92
C ILE A 67 -4.98 26.91 14.19
N ASP A 68 -5.94 27.85 14.21
CA ASP A 68 -5.77 29.27 14.50
C ASP A 68 -4.69 29.95 13.62
N LEU A 69 -4.71 29.63 12.31
CA LEU A 69 -3.82 30.17 11.26
C LEU A 69 -4.44 31.34 10.49
#